data_AF-A0A2W5R2Q9-F1
#
_entry.id   AF-A0A2W5R2Q9-F1
#
_cell.length_a   1.000
_cell.length_b   1.000
_cell.length_c   1.000
_cell.angle_alpha   90.00
_cell.angle_beta   90.00
_cell.angle_gamma   90.00
#
_symmetry.space_group_name_H-M   'P 1'
#
loop_
_entity.id
_entity.type
_entity.pdbx_description
1 polymer ?
#
loop_
_entity_poly.entity_id
_entity_poly.type
_entity_poly.pdbx_seq_one_letter_code
_entity_poly.pdbx_strand_id
1 'polypeptide(L)'
;MKTFLAFLVLFLGLAALPLRAQPLPEVCSKKNCFMAFDGSDRSFCQAYVEGRSCFMAFDDREDRGWCQHLREGKSCMMALDGQARSDCEANRVPREHRHWQRLCSSW
;
A
#
# COMPACT_ATOMS: atom_id res chain seq x y z
N MET A 1 12.40 -28.52 -41.71
CA MET A 1 11.19 -28.01 -41.00
C MET A 1 10.96 -28.63 -39.61
N LYS A 2 11.94 -29.30 -38.98
CA LYS A 2 11.80 -29.92 -37.64
C LYS A 2 12.48 -29.11 -36.53
N THR A 3 13.53 -28.36 -36.87
CA THR A 3 14.31 -27.52 -35.95
C THR A 3 13.58 -26.24 -35.53
N PHE A 4 12.80 -25.63 -36.42
CA PHE A 4 12.01 -24.43 -36.10
C PHE A 4 10.88 -24.68 -35.10
N LEU A 5 10.26 -25.87 -35.10
CA LEU A 5 9.22 -26.24 -34.14
C LEU A 5 9.80 -26.41 -32.73
N ALA A 6 11.03 -26.91 -32.59
CA ALA A 6 11.67 -27.10 -31.29
C ALA A 6 11.98 -25.76 -30.60
N PHE A 7 12.37 -24.73 -31.35
CA PHE A 7 12.61 -23.38 -30.80
C PHE A 7 11.32 -22.68 -30.37
N LEU A 8 10.21 -22.91 -31.09
CA LEU A 8 8.91 -22.32 -30.77
C LEU A 8 8.32 -22.89 -29.47
N VAL A 9 8.50 -24.19 -29.22
CA VAL A 9 8.08 -24.84 -27.97
C VAL A 9 8.93 -24.38 -26.78
N LEU A 10 10.22 -24.11 -26.98
CA LEU A 10 11.11 -23.61 -25.93
C LEU A 10 10.79 -22.16 -25.53
N PHE A 11 10.43 -21.31 -26.50
CA PHE A 11 10.03 -19.92 -26.25
C PHE A 11 8.65 -19.81 -25.58
N LEU A 12 7.70 -20.67 -25.93
CA LEU A 12 6.37 -20.72 -25.29
C LEU A 12 6.41 -21.28 -23.86
N GLY A 13 7.40 -22.11 -23.51
CA GLY A 13 7.58 -22.63 -22.15
C GLY A 13 8.10 -21.61 -21.14
N LEU A 14 8.89 -20.61 -21.59
CA LEU A 14 9.45 -19.57 -20.72
C LEU A 14 8.45 -18.48 -20.32
N ALA A 15 7.34 -18.34 -21.05
CA ALA A 15 6.29 -17.37 -20.75
C ALA A 15 5.31 -17.82 -19.64
N ALA A 16 5.42 -19.06 -19.16
CA ALA A 16 4.52 -19.64 -18.17
C ALA A 16 5.19 -19.82 -16.79
N LEU A 17 6.20 -19.01 -16.45
CA LEU A 17 6.60 -18.90 -15.05
C LEU A 17 5.39 -18.35 -14.28
N PRO A 18 4.84 -19.09 -13.31
CA PRO A 18 3.78 -18.53 -12.49
C PRO A 18 4.39 -17.31 -11.80
N LEU A 19 3.75 -16.15 -11.98
CA LEU A 19 3.90 -15.01 -11.09
C LEU A 19 3.60 -15.54 -9.69
N ARG A 20 4.64 -16.02 -9.01
CA ARG A 20 4.54 -16.57 -7.68
C ARG A 20 4.20 -15.38 -6.81
N ALA A 21 2.91 -15.23 -6.51
CA ALA A 21 2.40 -14.21 -5.61
C ALA A 21 3.30 -14.25 -4.37
N GLN A 22 4.03 -13.16 -4.13
CA GLN A 22 4.87 -13.10 -2.94
C GLN A 22 3.94 -13.23 -1.73
N PRO A 23 4.28 -14.09 -0.75
CA PRO A 23 3.44 -14.24 0.42
C PRO A 23 3.32 -12.88 1.09
N LEU A 24 2.08 -12.46 1.37
CA LEU A 24 1.83 -11.22 2.09
C LEU A 24 2.56 -11.25 3.44
N PRO A 25 3.07 -10.10 3.92
CA PRO A 25 3.63 -9.99 5.26
C PRO A 25 2.68 -10.57 6.32
N GLU A 26 3.23 -11.23 7.35
CA GLU A 26 2.44 -11.90 8.40
C GLU A 26 1.43 -10.95 9.09
N VAL A 27 1.79 -9.67 9.19
CA VAL A 27 0.92 -8.61 9.72
C VAL A 27 -0.40 -8.50 8.95
N CYS A 28 -0.41 -8.73 7.64
CA CYS A 28 -1.61 -8.68 6.81
C CYS A 28 -2.62 -9.79 7.16
N SER A 29 -2.12 -10.93 7.66
CA SER A 29 -2.95 -12.07 8.04
C SER A 29 -3.46 -11.98 9.48
N LYS A 30 -2.57 -11.62 10.43
CA LYS A 30 -2.90 -11.61 11.87
C LYS A 30 -3.50 -10.30 12.36
N LYS A 31 -3.28 -9.18 11.66
CA LYS A 31 -3.78 -7.84 12.00
C LYS A 31 -3.56 -7.47 13.48
N ASN A 32 -2.34 -7.70 13.99
CA ASN A 32 -1.97 -7.31 15.36
C ASN A 32 -0.76 -6.36 15.31
N CYS A 33 -1.05 -5.10 15.02
CA CYS A 33 -0.09 -4.02 14.85
C CYS A 33 0.53 -3.58 16.18
N PHE A 34 -0.21 -3.67 17.28
CA PHE A 34 0.27 -3.24 18.58
C PHE A 34 1.50 -4.03 19.05
N MET A 35 1.51 -5.35 18.81
CA MET A 35 2.65 -6.21 19.18
C MET A 35 3.75 -6.26 18.12
N ALA A 36 3.46 -5.88 16.88
CA ALA A 36 4.37 -6.02 15.75
C ALA A 36 5.18 -4.74 15.43
N PHE A 37 4.64 -3.57 15.76
CA PHE A 37 5.23 -2.28 15.41
C PHE A 37 5.17 -1.31 16.59
N ASP A 38 6.09 -0.34 16.57
CA ASP A 38 6.18 0.78 17.51
C ASP A 38 6.12 2.12 16.73
N GLY A 39 5.91 3.22 17.46
CA GLY A 39 5.95 4.57 16.89
C GLY A 39 4.97 4.79 15.72
N SER A 40 5.43 5.51 14.69
CA SER A 40 4.63 5.82 13.50
C SER A 40 4.21 4.57 12.73
N ASP A 41 5.06 3.56 12.63
CA ASP A 41 4.73 2.30 11.93
C ASP A 41 3.53 1.60 12.56
N ARG A 42 3.36 1.70 13.89
CA ARG A 42 2.14 1.23 14.56
C ARG A 42 0.91 1.98 14.07
N SER A 43 0.96 3.31 13.99
CA SER A 43 -0.14 4.14 13.48
C SER A 43 -0.52 3.79 12.04
N PHE A 44 0.48 3.64 11.16
CA PHE A 44 0.25 3.20 9.79
C PHE A 44 -0.37 1.81 9.72
N CYS A 45 0.18 0.85 10.46
CA CYS A 45 -0.37 -0.50 10.50
C CYS A 45 -1.82 -0.51 11.00
N GLN A 46 -2.11 0.22 12.09
CA GLN A 46 -3.46 0.30 12.64
C GLN A 46 -4.45 0.87 11.64
N ALA A 47 -4.07 1.90 10.89
CA ALA A 47 -4.91 2.46 9.84
C ALA A 47 -5.05 1.50 8.65
N TYR A 48 -3.94 1.16 7.98
CA TYR A 48 -3.96 0.48 6.67
C TYR A 48 -4.23 -1.03 6.75
N VAL A 49 -3.92 -1.68 7.87
CA VAL A 49 -4.02 -3.14 8.02
C VAL A 49 -5.16 -3.54 8.95
N GLU A 50 -5.23 -2.96 10.14
CA GLU A 50 -6.31 -3.24 11.10
C GLU A 50 -7.62 -2.52 10.74
N GLY A 51 -7.56 -1.49 9.90
CA GLY A 51 -8.74 -0.75 9.46
C GLY A 51 -9.25 0.25 10.50
N ARG A 52 -8.43 0.61 11.50
CA ARG A 52 -8.74 1.68 12.45
C ARG A 52 -8.98 2.99 11.70
N SER A 53 -9.84 3.85 12.25
CA SER A 53 -10.06 5.18 11.67
C SER A 53 -8.77 5.99 11.70
N CYS A 54 -8.55 6.80 10.67
CA CYS A 54 -7.36 7.63 10.55
C CYS A 54 -7.26 8.62 11.73
N PHE A 55 -8.41 9.05 12.25
CA PHE A 55 -8.46 9.90 13.45
C PHE A 55 -7.92 9.22 14.70
N MET A 56 -8.20 7.92 14.88
CA MET A 56 -7.77 7.18 16.06
C MET A 56 -6.37 6.57 15.92
N ALA A 57 -5.87 6.43 14.69
CA ALA A 57 -4.58 5.83 14.41
C ALA A 57 -3.43 6.85 14.46
N PHE A 58 -3.67 8.09 14.03
CA PHE A 58 -2.63 9.13 13.90
C PHE A 58 -2.89 10.33 14.80
N ASP A 59 -1.92 10.60 15.68
CA ASP A 59 -1.88 11.83 16.46
C ASP A 59 -1.43 13.02 15.60
N ASP A 60 -0.47 12.79 14.70
CA ASP A 60 0.01 13.79 13.74
C ASP A 60 -1.11 14.25 12.79
N ARG A 61 -1.17 15.56 12.55
CA ARG A 61 -2.24 16.16 11.74
C ARG A 61 -2.08 15.83 10.26
N GLU A 62 -0.86 15.83 9.75
CA GLU A 62 -0.58 15.63 8.33
C GLU A 62 -0.79 14.17 7.93
N ASP A 63 -0.22 13.22 8.68
CA ASP A 63 -0.42 11.79 8.44
C ASP A 63 -1.90 11.39 8.57
N ARG A 64 -2.60 11.96 9.58
CA ARG A 64 -4.04 11.80 9.72
C ARG A 64 -4.76 12.32 8.49
N GLY A 65 -4.42 13.52 8.01
CA GLY A 65 -5.02 14.12 6.83
C GLY A 65 -4.81 13.27 5.58
N TRP A 66 -3.59 12.83 5.32
CA TRP A 66 -3.28 11.94 4.20
C TRP A 66 -4.05 10.64 4.29
N CYS A 67 -4.09 10.00 5.47
CA CYS A 67 -4.88 8.80 5.68
C CYS A 67 -6.38 9.03 5.38
N GLN A 68 -6.95 10.15 5.84
CA GLN A 68 -8.37 10.47 5.62
C GLN A 68 -8.67 10.71 4.14
N HIS A 69 -7.78 11.38 3.42
CA HIS A 69 -7.92 11.56 1.97
C HIS A 69 -7.90 10.22 1.25
N LEU A 70 -6.90 9.40 1.58
CA LEU A 70 -6.56 8.18 0.87
C LEU A 70 -7.46 6.98 1.19
N ARG A 71 -8.00 6.90 2.40
CA ARG A 71 -8.82 5.75 2.87
C ARG A 71 -10.26 6.11 3.16
N GLU A 72 -10.50 7.31 3.69
CA GLU A 72 -11.83 7.74 4.13
C GLU A 72 -12.53 8.62 3.08
N GLY A 73 -11.89 8.87 1.93
CA GLY A 73 -12.48 9.56 0.79
C GLY A 73 -12.66 11.07 0.96
N LYS A 74 -11.98 11.69 1.93
CA LYS A 74 -11.99 13.15 2.06
C LYS A 74 -11.28 13.80 0.87
N SER A 75 -11.71 14.98 0.44
CA SER A 75 -10.97 15.75 -0.57
C SER A 75 -9.67 16.32 0.01
N CYS A 76 -8.69 16.64 -0.85
CA CYS A 76 -7.44 17.29 -0.44
C CYS A 76 -7.71 18.54 0.42
N MET A 77 -8.70 19.35 0.03
CA MET A 77 -9.11 20.56 0.76
C MET A 77 -9.67 20.28 2.16
N MET A 78 -10.37 19.16 2.36
CA MET A 78 -10.97 18.84 3.66
C MET A 78 -9.99 18.15 4.62
N ALA A 79 -8.97 17.49 4.07
CA ALA A 79 -8.09 16.63 4.85
C ALA A 79 -6.73 17.26 5.16
N LEU A 80 -6.25 18.15 4.28
CA LEU A 80 -4.88 18.68 4.31
C LEU A 80 -4.86 20.20 4.17
N ASP A 81 -3.82 20.80 4.73
CA ASP A 81 -3.55 22.23 4.69
C ASP A 81 -2.16 22.51 4.08
N GLY A 82 -1.93 23.75 3.64
CA GLY A 82 -0.60 24.24 3.24
C GLY A 82 0.09 23.40 2.13
N GLN A 83 1.34 23.03 2.38
CA GLN A 83 2.15 22.28 1.41
C GLN A 83 1.58 20.89 1.15
N ALA A 84 1.12 20.19 2.19
CA ALA A 84 0.54 18.86 2.05
C ALA A 84 -0.71 18.87 1.16
N ARG A 85 -1.54 19.93 1.25
CA ARG A 85 -2.67 20.11 0.32
C ARG A 85 -2.21 20.30 -1.12
N SER A 86 -1.20 21.14 -1.33
CA SER A 86 -0.63 21.40 -2.66
C SER A 86 -0.06 20.11 -3.27
N ASP A 87 0.58 19.28 -2.44
CA ASP A 87 1.10 17.98 -2.86
C ASP A 87 -0.02 16.99 -3.20
N CYS A 88 -1.10 16.98 -2.43
CA CYS A 88 -2.29 16.18 -2.70
C CYS A 88 -2.96 16.56 -4.02
N GLU A 89 -3.16 17.86 -4.26
CA GLU A 89 -3.73 18.37 -5.52
C GLU A 89 -2.81 18.07 -6.73
N ALA A 90 -1.50 18.01 -6.51
CA ALA A 90 -0.50 17.59 -7.49
C ALA A 90 -0.29 16.06 -7.58
N ASN A 91 -1.10 15.26 -6.87
CA ASN A 91 -0.99 13.80 -6.78
C ASN A 91 0.39 13.28 -6.32
N ARG A 92 1.07 14.05 -5.47
CA ARG A 92 2.36 13.72 -4.85
C ARG A 92 2.15 13.12 -3.47
N VAL A 93 1.69 11.87 -3.44
CA VAL A 93 1.43 11.15 -2.18
C VAL A 93 2.76 10.81 -1.45
N PRO A 94 2.85 11.02 -0.12
CA PRO A 94 4.01 10.62 0.67
C PRO A 94 4.36 9.15 0.48
N ARG A 95 5.64 8.83 0.60
CA ARG A 95 6.16 7.50 0.29
C ARG A 95 5.62 6.45 1.27
N GLU A 96 5.52 6.82 2.53
CA GLU A 96 5.09 6.00 3.67
C GLU A 96 3.63 5.58 3.48
N HIS A 97 2.75 6.54 3.19
CA HIS A 97 1.36 6.28 2.86
C HIS A 97 1.21 5.33 1.66
N ARG A 98 1.97 5.54 0.58
CA ARG A 98 1.96 4.64 -0.59
C ARG A 98 2.45 3.25 -0.25
N HIS A 99 3.48 3.14 0.60
CA HIS A 99 4.02 1.86 1.03
C HIS A 99 2.96 1.06 1.79
N TRP A 100 2.34 1.66 2.81
CA TRP A 100 1.36 0.98 3.67
C TRP A 100 0.05 0.65 2.96
N GLN A 101 -0.40 1.48 2.01
CA GLN A 101 -1.54 1.15 1.14
C GLN A 101 -1.33 -0.15 0.36
N ARG A 102 -0.10 -0.37 -0.12
CA ARG A 102 0.22 -1.49 -0.99
C ARG A 102 0.62 -2.74 -0.22
N LEU A 103 1.02 -2.59 1.04
CA LEU A 103 1.60 -3.67 1.85
C LEU A 103 0.70 -4.91 1.91
N CYS A 104 -0.60 -4.70 2.10
CA CYS A 104 -1.59 -5.77 2.20
C CYS A 104 -2.60 -5.78 1.05
N SER A 105 -2.37 -5.00 -0.01
CA SER A 105 -3.16 -5.12 -1.24
C SER A 105 -2.65 -6.35 -2.02
N SER A 106 -3.47 -7.39 -2.10
CA SER A 106 -3.24 -8.51 -3.01
C SER A 106 -3.36 -8.01 -4.45
N TRP A 107 -2.25 -7.96 -5.18
CA TRP A 107 -2.25 -7.83 -6.64
C TRP A 107 -2.55 -9.17 -7.28
#